data_AF-A0A2D6FB21-F1
#
_entry.id   AF-A0A2D6FB21-F1
#
_cell.length_a   1.000
_cell.length_b   1.000
_cell.length_c   1.000
_cell.angle_alpha   90.00
_cell.angle_beta   90.00
_cell.angle_gamma   90.00
#
_symmetry.space_group_name_H-M   'P 1'
#
loop_
_entity.id
_entity.type
_entity.pdbx_description
1 polymer ?
#
loop_
_entity_poly.entity_id
_entity_poly.type
_entity_poly.pdbx_seq_one_letter_code
_entity_poly.pdbx_strand_id
1 'polypeptide(L)'
;MTQEPDRTEAWVAIPSEAERRVLAPSGVVAAGYDYGFLPTMGRLLSAHKEICPAFSQLFRTIMFQPAHLSRQEKEMVAAIVAAAQDCRY
;
A
#
# COMPACT_ATOMS: atom_id res chain seq x y z
N MET A 1 19.48 11.59 10.37
CA MET A 1 20.02 10.28 9.93
C MET A 1 20.34 10.39 8.46
N THR A 2 21.62 10.45 8.13
CA THR A 2 22.12 10.50 6.75
C THR A 2 21.98 9.11 6.16
N GLN A 3 21.13 8.96 5.15
CA GLN A 3 20.92 7.68 4.46
C GLN A 3 22.15 7.41 3.58
N GLU A 4 22.88 6.32 3.84
CA GLU A 4 24.01 5.90 3.01
C GLU A 4 23.51 5.50 1.61
N PRO A 5 24.17 5.96 0.53
CA PRO A 5 23.66 5.85 -0.83
C PRO A 5 23.85 4.47 -1.49
N ASP A 6 24.49 3.51 -0.83
CA ASP A 6 24.94 2.24 -1.45
C ASP A 6 24.48 0.98 -0.71
N ARG A 7 23.21 0.96 -0.30
CA ARG A 7 22.57 -0.28 0.13
C ARG A 7 21.39 -0.53 -0.78
N THR A 8 21.54 -1.46 -1.73
CA THR A 8 20.39 -1.96 -2.49
C THR A 8 19.52 -2.76 -1.53
N GLU A 9 18.60 -2.09 -0.84
CA GLU A 9 17.87 -2.67 0.31
C GLU A 9 16.83 -3.73 -0.07
N ALA A 10 16.58 -3.98 -1.36
CA ALA A 10 15.60 -4.96 -1.80
C ALA A 10 16.08 -5.75 -3.03
N TRP A 11 15.98 -7.07 -2.95
CA TRP A 11 16.08 -8.04 -4.05
C TRP A 11 14.99 -7.85 -5.12
N VAL A 12 14.07 -6.92 -4.88
CA VAL A 12 12.91 -6.60 -5.72
C VAL A 12 13.04 -5.14 -6.15
N ALA A 13 13.08 -4.89 -7.46
CA ALA A 13 13.01 -3.55 -8.00
C ALA A 13 11.61 -2.98 -7.79
N ILE A 14 11.47 -2.04 -6.86
CA ILE A 14 10.21 -1.34 -6.58
C ILE A 14 10.19 -0.05 -7.40
N PRO A 15 9.16 0.18 -8.24
CA PRO A 15 9.02 1.43 -8.97
C PRO A 15 8.95 2.63 -8.02
N SER A 16 9.56 3.75 -8.43
CA SER A 16 9.34 5.05 -7.83
C SER A 16 7.88 5.49 -7.97
N GLU A 17 7.47 6.47 -7.18
CA GLU A 17 6.13 7.07 -7.31
C GLU A 17 5.91 7.68 -8.69
N ALA A 18 6.91 8.37 -9.25
CA ALA A 18 6.84 8.97 -10.57
C ALA A 18 6.63 7.92 -11.67
N GLU A 19 7.43 6.84 -11.66
CA GLU A 19 7.27 5.73 -12.62
C GLU A 19 5.90 5.07 -12.48
N ARG A 20 5.41 4.88 -11.26
CA ARG A 20 4.10 4.26 -11.05
C ARG A 20 2.95 5.13 -11.53
N ARG A 21 3.03 6.47 -11.36
CA ARG A 21 2.01 7.40 -11.87
C ARG A 21 1.93 7.38 -13.40
N VAL A 22 3.05 7.22 -14.10
CA VAL A 22 3.07 7.08 -15.58
C VAL A 22 2.39 5.78 -16.02
N LEU A 23 2.56 4.69 -15.27
CA LEU A 23 2.01 3.37 -15.58
C LEU A 23 0.56 3.17 -15.09
N ALA A 24 0.05 4.07 -14.26
CA ALA A 24 -1.30 3.97 -13.71
C ALA A 24 -2.32 4.46 -14.74
N PRO A 25 -3.37 3.68 -15.06
CA PRO A 25 -4.47 4.18 -15.87
C PRO A 25 -5.11 5.39 -15.21
N SER A 26 -5.40 6.44 -15.99
CA SER A 26 -6.10 7.63 -15.49
C SER A 26 -7.44 7.23 -14.87
N GLY A 27 -7.67 7.60 -13.60
CA GLY A 27 -8.93 7.35 -12.89
C GLY A 27 -8.94 6.16 -11.92
N VAL A 28 -7.83 5.45 -11.74
CA VAL A 28 -7.74 4.41 -10.69
C VAL A 28 -7.58 5.07 -9.32
N VAL A 29 -8.69 5.17 -8.58
CA VAL A 29 -8.67 5.50 -7.14
C VAL A 29 -8.14 4.28 -6.38
N ALA A 30 -7.14 4.47 -5.53
CA ALA A 30 -6.54 3.41 -4.74
C ALA A 30 -7.58 2.84 -3.76
N ALA A 31 -8.29 1.78 -4.16
CA ALA A 31 -9.15 0.96 -3.32
C ALA A 31 -10.06 1.74 -2.33
N GLY A 32 -10.62 2.88 -2.74
CA GLY A 32 -11.54 3.67 -1.90
C GLY A 32 -10.87 4.72 -1.00
N TYR A 33 -9.59 5.01 -1.19
CA TYR A 33 -8.86 6.07 -0.51
C TYR A 33 -8.31 7.10 -1.50
N ASP A 34 -8.35 8.36 -1.10
CA ASP A 34 -7.59 9.44 -1.73
C ASP A 34 -6.55 9.94 -0.73
N TYR A 35 -5.35 9.35 -0.81
CA TYR A 35 -4.25 9.65 0.10
C TYR A 35 -3.48 10.93 -0.30
N GLY A 36 -3.65 11.45 -1.52
CA GLY A 36 -2.77 12.48 -2.08
C GLY A 36 -1.34 12.03 -2.42
N PHE A 37 -0.98 10.78 -2.10
CA PHE A 37 0.29 10.12 -2.47
C PHE A 37 0.04 8.69 -2.95
N LEU A 38 1.03 8.05 -3.59
CA LEU A 38 0.96 6.62 -3.88
C LEU A 38 1.50 5.81 -2.71
N PRO A 39 0.69 4.97 -2.03
CA PRO A 39 1.16 4.17 -0.91
C PRO A 39 2.32 3.26 -1.32
N THR A 40 3.34 3.15 -0.47
CA THR A 40 4.51 2.27 -0.70
C THR A 40 4.07 0.82 -0.94
N MET A 41 3.03 0.35 -0.23
CA MET A 41 2.45 -0.98 -0.45
C MET A 41 1.90 -1.14 -1.87
N GLY A 42 1.25 -0.12 -2.42
CA GLY A 42 0.75 -0.15 -3.81
C GLY A 42 1.88 -0.27 -4.83
N ARG A 43 3.03 0.36 -4.58
CA ARG A 43 4.24 0.24 -5.41
C ARG A 43 4.88 -1.14 -5.28
N LEU A 44 5.00 -1.66 -4.07
CA LEU A 44 5.49 -3.03 -3.82
C LEU A 44 4.62 -4.08 -4.52
N LEU A 45 3.29 -4.03 -4.34
CA LEU A 45 2.38 -4.97 -5.00
C LEU A 45 2.48 -4.89 -6.52
N SER A 46 2.75 -3.71 -7.10
CA SER A 46 2.92 -3.59 -8.54
C SER A 46 4.15 -4.33 -9.09
N ALA A 47 5.17 -4.58 -8.25
CA ALA A 47 6.33 -5.40 -8.59
C ALA A 47 6.02 -6.92 -8.55
N HIS A 48 4.91 -7.33 -7.92
CA HIS A 48 4.55 -8.73 -7.72
C HIS A 48 3.21 -9.09 -8.38
N LYS A 49 3.24 -9.37 -9.68
CA LYS A 49 2.03 -9.65 -10.49
C LYS A 49 1.20 -10.84 -9.99
N GLU A 50 1.83 -11.85 -9.40
CA GLU A 50 1.15 -13.04 -8.89
C GLU A 50 0.54 -12.83 -7.49
N ILE A 51 1.20 -12.04 -6.64
CA ILE A 51 0.76 -11.80 -5.26
C ILE A 51 -0.31 -10.71 -5.21
N CYS A 52 -0.19 -9.70 -6.07
CA CYS A 52 -1.05 -8.52 -6.07
C CYS A 52 -2.55 -8.82 -6.10
N PRO A 53 -3.08 -9.71 -6.97
CA PRO A 53 -4.51 -10.02 -7.01
C PRO A 53 -5.03 -10.60 -5.70
N ALA A 54 -4.33 -11.59 -5.13
CA ALA A 54 -4.73 -12.25 -3.89
C ALA A 54 -4.68 -11.29 -2.69
N PHE A 55 -3.60 -10.50 -2.58
CA PHE A 55 -3.48 -9.50 -1.54
C PHE A 55 -4.57 -8.42 -1.64
N SER A 56 -4.82 -7.91 -2.85
CA SER A 56 -5.83 -6.88 -3.09
C SER A 56 -7.24 -7.36 -2.71
N GLN A 57 -7.56 -8.62 -3.02
CA GLN A 57 -8.83 -9.23 -2.62
C GLN A 57 -8.93 -9.36 -1.11
N LEU A 58 -7.88 -9.87 -0.44
CA LEU A 58 -7.85 -10.00 1.01
C LEU A 58 -8.03 -8.64 1.70
N PHE A 59 -7.29 -7.62 1.28
CA PHE A 59 -7.42 -6.26 1.78
C PHE A 59 -8.85 -5.74 1.65
N ARG A 60 -9.46 -5.92 0.47
CA ARG A 60 -10.83 -5.44 0.23
C ARG A 60 -11.85 -6.15 1.11
N THR A 61 -11.70 -7.45 1.30
CA THR A 61 -12.57 -8.24 2.20
C THR A 61 -12.42 -7.74 3.63
N ILE A 62 -11.20 -7.59 4.13
CA ILE A 62 -10.97 -7.13 5.51
C ILE A 62 -11.54 -5.73 5.71
N MET A 63 -11.18 -4.76 4.86
CA MET A 63 -11.49 -3.35 5.10
C MET A 63 -12.95 -2.97 4.80
N PHE A 64 -13.57 -3.55 3.76
CA PHE A 64 -14.84 -3.04 3.24
C PHE A 64 -16.04 -3.97 3.41
N GLN A 65 -15.84 -5.26 3.64
CA GLN A 65 -16.97 -6.16 3.87
C GLN A 65 -17.50 -6.07 5.31
N PRO A 66 -18.78 -6.37 5.55
CA PRO A 66 -19.33 -6.49 6.90
C PRO A 66 -18.54 -7.51 7.74
N ALA A 67 -18.26 -7.16 8.99
CA ALA A 67 -17.57 -8.02 9.96
C ALA A 67 -17.94 -7.61 11.40
N HIS A 68 -17.34 -8.25 12.39
CA HIS A 68 -17.52 -7.88 13.82
C HIS A 68 -17.05 -6.46 14.13
N LEU A 69 -16.01 -5.98 13.44
CA LEU A 69 -15.55 -4.60 13.54
C LEU A 69 -16.23 -3.73 12.50
N SER A 70 -16.64 -2.53 12.92
CA SER A 70 -16.99 -1.43 12.04
C SER A 70 -15.82 -1.04 11.14
N ARG A 71 -16.11 -0.28 10.08
CA ARG A 71 -15.04 0.24 9.21
C ARG A 71 -14.09 1.14 10.00
N GLN A 72 -14.62 2.01 10.86
CA GLN A 72 -13.82 2.91 11.70
C GLN A 72 -12.87 2.14 12.62
N GLU A 73 -13.31 1.04 13.23
CA GLU A 73 -12.44 0.22 14.08
C GLU A 73 -11.34 -0.48 13.28
N LYS A 74 -11.64 -0.94 12.06
CA LYS A 74 -10.62 -1.51 11.16
C LYS A 74 -9.56 -0.48 10.76
N GLU A 75 -9.98 0.75 10.46
CA GLU A 75 -9.07 1.87 10.18
C GLU A 75 -8.20 2.21 11.40
N MET A 76 -8.78 2.22 12.60
CA MET A 76 -8.04 2.45 13.84
C MET A 76 -6.95 1.39 14.06
N VAL A 77 -7.28 0.11 13.85
CA VAL A 77 -6.29 -0.98 13.91
C VAL A 77 -5.18 -0.78 12.89
N ALA A 78 -5.54 -0.45 11.64
CA ALA A 78 -4.57 -0.22 10.58
C ALA A 78 -3.63 0.95 10.89
N ALA A 79 -4.15 2.06 11.42
CA ALA A 79 -3.37 3.22 11.84
C ALA A 79 -2.40 2.90 12.99
N ILE A 80 -2.85 2.18 14.02
CA ILE A 80 -2.00 1.77 15.15
C ILE A 80 -0.88 0.85 14.68
N VAL A 81 -1.21 -0.15 13.85
CA VAL A 81 -0.22 -1.11 13.33
C VAL A 81 0.79 -0.39 12.43
N ALA A 82 0.33 0.52 11.58
CA ALA A 82 1.22 1.30 10.72
C ALA A 82 2.19 2.16 11.55
N ALA A 83 1.69 2.88 12.55
CA ALA A 83 2.53 3.66 13.47
C ALA A 83 3.54 2.79 14.23
N ALA A 84 3.13 1.60 14.67
CA ALA A 84 4.02 0.66 15.37
C ALA A 84 5.10 0.06 14.46
N GLN A 85 4.89 0.05 13.14
CA GLN A 85 5.81 -0.50 12.14
C GLN A 85 6.59 0.59 11.38
N ASP A 86 6.50 1.86 11.81
CA ASP A 86 7.07 3.01 11.09
C ASP A 86 6.64 3.06 9.61
N CYS A 87 5.38 2.70 9.36
CA CYS A 87 4.78 2.68 8.04
C CYS A 87 3.83 3.86 7.87
N ARG A 88 3.92 4.53 6.71
CA ARG A 88 2.99 5.61 6.35
C ARG A 88 1.65 5.02 5.92
N TYR A 89 0.62 5.24 6.75
CA TYR A 89 -0.78 4.94 6.46
C TYR A 89 -1.45 6.07 5.68
#